data_AF-H8FXT9-F1
#
_entry.id   AF-H8FXT9-F1
#
_cell.length_a   1.000
_cell.length_b   1.000
_cell.length_c   1.000
_cell.angle_alpha   90.00
_cell.angle_beta   90.00
_cell.angle_gamma   90.00
#
_symmetry.space_group_name_H-M   'P 1'
#
loop_
_entity.id
_entity.type
_entity.pdbx_description
1 polymer ?
#
loop_
_entity_poly.entity_id
_entity_poly.type
_entity_poly.pdbx_seq_one_letter_code
_entity_poly.pdbx_strand_id
1 'polypeptide(L)' 'MTGSGMRTFTDEFKREAVRLVQTSGRTVGQVAADLGVGHSTLGKWLTRHRVAITQPGPHRHWPVYRWLL' A
#
# COMPACT_ATOMS: atom_id res chain seq x y z
N MET A 1 4.98 12.52 23.82
CA MET A 1 6.03 12.27 22.81
C MET A 1 6.02 10.79 22.45
N THR A 2 5.25 10.35 21.45
CA THR A 2 5.31 8.98 20.96
C THR A 2 6.21 8.96 19.73
N GLY A 3 7.47 8.57 19.94
CA GLY A 3 8.38 8.28 18.86
C GLY A 3 7.77 7.18 18.01
N SER A 4 7.19 7.55 16.88
CA SER A 4 6.80 6.60 15.84
C SER A 4 8.11 6.03 15.30
N GLY A 5 8.61 4.98 15.96
CA GLY A 5 9.72 4.18 15.48
C GLY A 5 9.34 3.77 14.07
N MET A 6 9.95 4.41 13.08
CA MET A 6 9.71 4.15 11.67
C MET A 6 10.07 2.69 11.46
N ARG A 7 9.08 1.78 11.51
CA ARG A 7 9.27 0.38 11.16
C ARG A 7 9.75 0.40 9.72
N THR A 8 11.05 0.22 9.51
CA THR A 8 11.64 0.16 8.18
C THR A 8 11.25 -1.18 7.60
N PHE A 9 10.20 -1.18 6.78
CA PHE A 9 9.80 -2.38 6.05
C PHE A 9 10.77 -2.61 4.89
N THR A 10 11.27 -3.84 4.78
CA THR A 10 12.16 -4.24 3.69
C THR A 10 11.41 -4.17 2.35
N ASP A 11 12.13 -3.93 1.25
CA ASP A 11 11.49 -3.85 -0.06
C ASP A 11 10.87 -5.19 -0.49
N GLU A 12 11.41 -6.30 -0.03
CA GLU A 12 10.80 -7.63 -0.19
C GLU A 12 9.44 -7.71 0.51
N PHE A 13 9.34 -7.25 1.76
CA PHE A 13 8.08 -7.20 2.49
C PHE A 13 7.03 -6.35 1.76
N LYS A 14 7.44 -5.20 1.21
CA LYS A 14 6.55 -4.34 0.43
C LYS A 14 6.05 -5.03 -0.84
N ARG A 15 6.95 -5.70 -1.57
CA ARG A 15 6.60 -6.46 -2.80
C ARG A 15 5.65 -7.60 -2.50
N GLU A 16 5.89 -8.33 -1.41
CA GLU A 16 5.03 -9.45 -1.04
C GLU A 16 3.64 -8.98 -0.60
N ALA A 17 3.56 -7.90 0.17
CA ALA A 17 2.28 -7.28 0.52
C ALA A 17 1.50 -6.82 -0.73
N VAL A 18 2.19 -6.23 -1.71
CA VAL A 18 1.61 -5.80 -3.00
C VAL A 18 1.19 -7.00 -3.86
N ARG A 19 1.98 -8.08 -3.86
CA ARG A 19 1.65 -9.33 -4.57
C ARG A 19 0.41 -9.96 -3.97
N LEU A 20 0.35 -10.05 -2.64
CA LEU A 20 -0.77 -10.64 -1.92
C LEU A 20 -2.08 -9.92 -2.25
N VAL A 21 -2.11 -8.58 -2.26
CA VAL A 21 -3.30 -7.81 -2.70
C VAL A 21 -3.72 -8.19 -4.12
N GLN A 22 -2.76 -8.32 -5.05
CA GLN A 22 -3.05 -8.59 -6.46
C GLN A 22 -3.50 -10.03 -6.73
N THR A 23 -2.95 -11.02 -6.01
CA THR A 23 -3.21 -12.44 -6.27
C THR A 23 -4.36 -12.99 -5.43
N SER A 24 -4.57 -12.48 -4.22
CA SER A 24 -5.57 -13.02 -3.30
C SER A 24 -6.98 -12.44 -3.47
N GLY A 25 -7.14 -11.39 -4.28
CA GLY A 25 -8.43 -10.68 -4.45
C GLY A 25 -8.90 -9.97 -3.17
N ARG A 26 -8.06 -9.90 -2.13
CA ARG A 26 -8.38 -9.22 -0.86
C ARG A 26 -8.18 -7.72 -1.00
N THR A 27 -8.98 -6.96 -0.26
CA THR A 27 -8.85 -5.50 -0.23
C THR A 27 -7.55 -5.08 0.47
N VAL A 28 -7.03 -3.92 0.09
CA VAL A 28 -5.84 -3.31 0.72
C VAL A 28 -6.03 -3.18 2.23
N GLY A 29 -7.24 -2.88 2.70
CA GLY A 29 -7.55 -2.78 4.13
C GLY A 29 -7.38 -4.11 4.87
N GLN A 30 -7.87 -5.21 4.30
CA GLN A 30 -7.74 -6.54 4.88
C GLN A 30 -6.28 -6.99 4.94
N VAL A 31 -5.53 -6.81 3.85
CA VAL A 31 -4.11 -7.16 3.80
C VAL A 31 -3.29 -6.28 4.75
N ALA A 32 -3.64 -4.99 4.86
CA ALA A 32 -2.99 -4.09 5.80
C ALA A 32 -3.20 -4.52 7.27
N ALA A 33 -4.43 -4.87 7.62
CA ALA A 33 -4.77 -5.37 8.95
C ALA A 33 -4.06 -6.69 9.27
N ASP A 34 -4.04 -7.63 8.33
CA ASP A 34 -3.37 -8.94 8.46
C ASP A 34 -1.85 -8.81 8.66
N LEU A 35 -1.21 -7.90 7.92
CA LEU A 35 0.22 -7.63 8.01
C LEU A 35 0.60 -6.67 9.15
N GLY A 36 -0.37 -6.14 9.90
CA GLY A 36 -0.14 -5.13 10.94
C GLY A 36 0.45 -3.82 10.40
N VAL A 37 0.18 -3.49 9.14
CA VAL A 37 0.63 -2.24 8.51
C VAL A 37 -0.53 -1.25 8.40
N GLY A 38 -0.22 0.04 8.47
CA GLY A 38 -1.24 1.06 8.23
C GLY A 38 -1.78 0.99 6.79
N HIS A 39 -3.10 1.11 6.63
CA HIS A 39 -3.75 1.13 5.31
C HIS A 39 -3.11 2.16 4.36
N SER A 40 -2.81 3.36 4.87
CA SER A 40 -2.13 4.43 4.12
C SER A 40 -0.69 4.07 3.73
N THR A 41 -0.01 3.24 4.52
CA THR A 41 1.35 2.77 4.23
C THR A 41 1.33 1.77 3.08
N LEU A 42 0.41 0.81 3.11
CA LEU A 42 0.25 -0.16 2.02
C LEU A 42 -0.23 0.50 0.72
N GLY A 43 -1.14 1.48 0.81
CA GLY A 43 -1.56 2.30 -0.34
C GLY A 43 -0.41 3.08 -1.00
N LYS A 44 0.52 3.62 -0.18
CA LYS A 44 1.74 4.27 -0.70
C LYS A 44 2.65 3.28 -1.42
N TRP A 45 2.80 2.05 -0.93
CA TRP A 45 3.60 1.02 -1.60
C TRP A 45 3.00 0.60 -2.93
N LEU A 46 1.67 0.38 -2.99
CA LEU A 46 0.96 0.08 -4.23
C LEU A 46 1.13 1.20 -5.27
N THR A 47 1.03 2.46 -4.83
CA THR A 47 1.25 3.62 -5.70
C THR A 47 2.68 3.64 -6.23
N ARG A 48 3.69 3.49 -5.37
CA ARG A 48 5.10 3.46 -5.79
C ARG A 48 5.41 2.29 -6.73
N HIS A 49 4.81 1.11 -6.48
CA HIS A 49 4.98 -0.07 -7.32
C HIS A 49 4.32 0.11 -8.71
N ARG A 50 3.24 0.88 -8.81
CA ARG A 50 2.61 1.27 -10.07
C ARG A 50 3.33 2.41 -10.79
N VAL A 51 3.85 3.38 -10.06
CA VAL A 51 4.65 4.48 -10.63
C VAL A 51 5.99 3.96 -11.18
N ALA A 52 6.53 2.88 -10.61
CA ALA A 52 7.73 2.22 -11.13
C ALA A 52 7.54 1.58 -12.52
N ILE A 53 6.29 1.23 -12.89
CA ILE A 53 5.96 0.65 -14.21
C ILE A 53 5.42 1.70 -15.21
N THR A 54 4.89 2.83 -14.74
CA THR A 54 4.31 3.90 -15.59
C THR A 54 4.45 5.27 -14.92
N GLN A 55 4.96 6.28 -15.63
CA GLN A 55 5.22 7.68 -15.21
C GLN A 55 4.12 8.40 -14.36
N PRO A 56 4.45 9.49 -13.62
CA PRO A 56 3.62 10.05 -12.54
C PRO A 56 2.40 10.84 -13.05
N GLY A 57 1.19 10.39 -12.69
CA GLY A 57 -0.04 11.18 -12.77
C GLY A 57 -0.35 11.92 -11.45
N PRO A 58 -0.97 13.10 -11.49
CA PRO A 58 -0.94 14.08 -10.40
C PRO A 58 -1.82 13.68 -9.21
N HIS A 59 -1.28 13.92 -8.02
CA HIS A 59 -1.96 13.82 -6.74
C HIS A 59 -2.76 15.10 -6.49
N ARG A 60 -4.09 15.06 -6.60
CA ARG A 60 -4.91 16.00 -5.80
C ARG A 60 -6.23 15.48 -5.24
N HIS A 61 -6.81 14.40 -5.75
CA HIS A 61 -7.92 13.75 -5.07
C HIS A 61 -8.13 12.35 -5.66
N TRP A 62 -7.42 11.34 -5.17
CA TRP A 62 -7.92 9.99 -5.42
C TRP A 62 -8.92 9.68 -4.29
N PRO A 63 -10.21 9.43 -4.60
CA PRO A 63 -11.15 9.02 -3.58
C PRO A 63 -10.71 7.63 -3.11
N VAL A 64 -10.34 7.55 -1.84
CA VAL A 64 -9.87 6.34 -1.14
C VAL A 64 -10.85 5.16 -1.25
N TYR A 65 -12.05 5.40 -1.78
CA TYR A 65 -13.17 4.47 -1.93
C TYR A 65 -13.30 3.82 -3.33
N ARG A 66 -12.54 4.26 -4.35
CA ARG A 66 -12.69 3.70 -5.72
C ARG A 66 -11.83 2.46 -6.01
N TRP A 67 -11.17 1.92 -4.98
CA TRP A 67 -10.50 0.61 -4.99
C TRP A 67 -11.33 -0.48 -4.30
N LEU A 68 -12.63 -0.22 -4.11
CA LEU A 68 -13.58 -1.04 -3.34
C LEU A 68 -14.82 -1.44 -4.16
N LEU A 69 -14.72 -1.45 -5.49
CA LEU A 69 -15.70 -2.01 -6.43
C LEU A 69 -14.95 -2.75 -7.55
#